data_AF-A0A347ZPG1-F1
#
_entry.id   AF-A0A347ZPG1-F1
#
_cell.length_a   1.000
_cell.length_b   1.000
_cell.length_c   1.000
_cell.angle_alpha   90.00
_cell.angle_beta   90.00
_cell.angle_gamma   90.00
#
_symmetry.space_group_name_H-M   'P 1'
#
loop_
_entity.id
_entity.type
_entity.pdbx_description
1 polymer ?
#
loop_
_entity_poly.entity_id
_entity_poly.type
_entity_poly.pdbx_seq_one_letter_code
_entity_poly.pdbx_strand_id
1 'polypeptide(L)'
;MKKLIKTFGWNLRVISFACLFLFTASCAADNTASDSALAAIDEVRSVLALPLSPLEFVEDGSMVNSPNGGMKIAVYQDTEGRLYSFAPETGAVLEIDARVMLPARSAGTDSKPALDLEKTVFTYAQSLVPDFEARQSTLSYEASAKGDNYFFTWYGEMQPGDTNRPFLQFGINKDGILFAYYNTLDLED
;
A
#
# COMPACT_ATOMS: atom_id res chain seq x y z
N MET A 1 50.53 -30.65 -60.83
CA MET A 1 50.81 -32.11 -60.74
C MET A 1 51.81 -32.34 -59.60
N LYS A 2 51.42 -33.13 -58.58
CA LYS A 2 52.29 -33.80 -57.56
C LYS A 2 53.07 -32.84 -56.61
N LYS A 3 53.28 -33.07 -55.31
CA LYS A 3 52.91 -34.14 -54.38
C LYS A 3 53.15 -33.61 -52.94
N LEU A 4 52.35 -34.15 -52.03
CA LEU A 4 52.43 -34.16 -50.56
C LEU A 4 53.80 -34.62 -50.00
N ILE A 5 54.20 -34.15 -48.80
CA ILE A 5 54.93 -34.83 -47.68
C ILE A 5 55.02 -33.80 -46.52
N LYS A 6 54.22 -33.91 -45.45
CA LYS A 6 54.38 -34.66 -44.17
C LYS A 6 55.35 -34.04 -43.13
N THR A 7 54.71 -33.51 -42.07
CA THR A 7 54.98 -33.65 -40.61
C THR A 7 56.33 -33.22 -40.02
N PHE A 8 56.32 -32.32 -39.03
CA PHE A 8 57.00 -32.54 -37.73
C PHE A 8 56.59 -31.54 -36.63
N GLY A 9 56.35 -32.05 -35.42
CA GLY A 9 56.75 -31.40 -34.17
C GLY A 9 55.75 -30.49 -33.44
N TRP A 10 54.79 -31.07 -32.74
CA TRP A 10 54.11 -30.44 -31.60
C TRP A 10 55.07 -30.24 -30.42
N ASN A 11 55.07 -29.05 -29.82
CA ASN A 11 55.31 -28.83 -28.39
C ASN A 11 55.09 -27.34 -28.06
N LEU A 12 53.93 -26.98 -27.51
CA LEU A 12 53.87 -25.88 -26.56
C LEU A 12 52.61 -25.94 -25.68
N ARG A 13 52.85 -26.39 -24.44
CA ARG A 13 52.32 -25.87 -23.17
C ARG A 13 50.81 -25.57 -23.11
N VAL A 14 50.12 -26.49 -22.44
CA VAL A 14 48.84 -26.29 -21.77
C VAL A 14 48.93 -25.06 -20.87
N ILE A 15 48.18 -24.01 -21.19
CA ILE A 15 47.86 -22.91 -20.26
C ILE A 15 46.46 -23.21 -19.75
N SER A 16 46.37 -23.63 -18.48
CA SER A 16 45.11 -23.71 -17.74
C SER A 16 44.50 -22.31 -17.65
N PHE A 17 43.48 -22.04 -18.46
CA PHE A 17 42.53 -20.98 -18.18
C PHE A 17 41.48 -21.54 -17.23
N ALA A 18 41.67 -21.29 -15.93
CA ALA A 18 40.59 -21.38 -14.97
C ALA A 18 39.59 -20.25 -15.30
N CYS A 19 38.53 -20.59 -16.03
CA CYS A 19 37.35 -19.73 -16.14
C CYS A 19 36.71 -19.66 -14.75
N LEU A 20 37.07 -18.61 -14.02
CA LEU A 20 36.38 -18.14 -12.84
C LEU A 20 34.93 -17.79 -13.27
N PHE A 21 34.00 -18.70 -12.99
CA PHE A 21 32.58 -18.40 -13.04
C PHE A 21 32.29 -17.36 -11.95
N LEU A 22 32.24 -16.09 -12.36
CA LEU A 22 31.64 -15.03 -11.56
C LEU A 22 30.15 -15.35 -11.43
N PHE A 23 29.76 -15.88 -10.28
CA PHE A 23 28.36 -15.86 -9.85
C PHE A 23 27.97 -14.40 -9.69
N THR A 24 27.26 -13.84 -10.68
CA THR A 24 26.47 -12.64 -10.49
C THR A 24 25.30 -13.02 -9.59
N ALA A 25 25.42 -12.75 -8.29
CA ALA A 25 24.28 -12.80 -7.38
C ALA A 25 23.31 -11.71 -7.84
N SER A 26 22.23 -12.12 -8.52
CA SER A 26 21.15 -11.22 -8.89
C SER A 26 20.41 -10.84 -7.61
N CYS A 27 20.41 -9.56 -7.25
CA CYS A 27 19.61 -9.02 -6.16
C CYS A 27 18.12 -9.12 -6.54
N ALA A 28 17.50 -10.27 -6.30
CA ALA A 28 16.09 -10.52 -6.59
C ALA A 28 15.14 -10.07 -5.45
N ALA A 29 15.69 -9.51 -4.36
CA ALA A 29 14.94 -9.20 -3.14
C ALA A 29 14.16 -7.87 -3.20
N ASP A 30 14.60 -6.88 -4.00
CA ASP A 30 13.93 -5.57 -4.08
C ASP A 30 12.61 -5.62 -4.86
N ASN A 31 12.53 -6.47 -5.89
CA ASN A 31 11.33 -6.53 -6.73
C ASN A 31 10.15 -7.19 -5.99
N THR A 32 10.40 -8.16 -5.12
CA THR A 32 9.32 -8.90 -4.44
C THR A 32 8.56 -8.08 -3.41
N ALA A 33 9.24 -7.19 -2.69
CA ALA A 33 8.58 -6.29 -1.73
C ALA A 33 7.75 -5.22 -2.45
N SER A 34 8.29 -4.67 -3.55
CA SER A 34 7.56 -3.74 -4.41
C SER A 34 6.33 -4.40 -5.04
N ASP A 35 6.45 -5.62 -5.57
CA ASP A 35 5.32 -6.34 -6.19
C ASP A 35 4.20 -6.62 -5.17
N SER A 36 4.56 -6.97 -3.92
CA SER A 36 3.59 -7.16 -2.84
C SER A 36 2.87 -5.87 -2.48
N ALA A 37 3.59 -4.74 -2.42
CA ALA A 37 3.00 -3.44 -2.11
C ALA A 37 2.01 -3.00 -3.19
N LEU A 38 2.41 -3.12 -4.47
CA LEU A 38 1.56 -2.78 -5.60
C LEU A 38 0.27 -3.63 -5.63
N ALA A 39 0.39 -4.94 -5.41
CA ALA A 39 -0.76 -5.84 -5.35
C ALA A 39 -1.71 -5.49 -4.20
N ALA A 40 -1.19 -5.26 -3.00
CA ALA A 40 -2.00 -4.89 -1.83
C ALA A 40 -2.71 -3.54 -2.04
N ILE A 41 -2.02 -2.56 -2.62
CA ILE A 41 -2.61 -1.25 -2.93
C ILE A 41 -3.73 -1.39 -3.98
N ASP A 42 -3.52 -2.15 -5.04
CA ASP A 42 -4.54 -2.33 -6.08
C ASP A 42 -5.77 -3.11 -5.57
N GLU A 43 -5.59 -4.07 -4.67
CA GLU A 43 -6.70 -4.75 -3.99
C GLU A 43 -7.55 -3.76 -3.19
N VAL A 44 -6.93 -2.93 -2.35
CA VAL A 44 -7.64 -1.92 -1.56
C VAL A 44 -8.31 -0.89 -2.48
N ARG A 45 -7.66 -0.45 -3.55
CA ARG A 45 -8.26 0.47 -4.54
C ARG A 45 -9.49 -0.12 -5.19
N SER A 46 -9.45 -1.41 -5.55
CA SER A 46 -10.60 -2.11 -6.12
C SER A 46 -11.78 -2.13 -5.15
N VAL A 47 -11.55 -2.46 -3.88
CA VAL A 47 -12.61 -2.46 -2.84
C VAL A 47 -13.19 -1.07 -2.62
N LEU A 48 -12.34 -0.04 -2.59
CA LEU A 48 -12.72 1.36 -2.38
C LEU A 48 -13.22 2.08 -3.63
N ALA A 49 -13.37 1.37 -4.75
CA ALA A 49 -13.75 1.94 -6.05
C ALA A 49 -12.88 3.14 -6.48
N LEU A 50 -11.58 3.09 -6.15
CA LEU A 50 -10.60 4.07 -6.62
C LEU A 50 -10.08 3.67 -8.01
N PRO A 51 -9.69 4.63 -8.87
CA PRO A 51 -9.07 4.34 -10.16
C PRO A 51 -7.86 3.42 -9.98
N LEU A 52 -7.62 2.49 -10.92
CA LEU A 52 -6.41 1.65 -10.98
C LEU A 52 -5.43 2.25 -12.00
N SER A 53 -4.74 3.30 -11.61
CA SER A 53 -3.68 3.93 -12.40
C SER A 53 -2.29 3.47 -11.93
N PRO A 54 -1.23 3.65 -12.74
CA PRO A 54 0.13 3.34 -12.32
C PRO A 54 0.50 3.98 -10.98
N LEU A 55 1.29 3.27 -10.21
CA LEU A 55 1.84 3.69 -8.92
C LEU A 55 3.35 3.86 -9.03
N GLU A 56 3.85 4.94 -8.45
CA GLU A 56 5.28 5.23 -8.35
C GLU A 56 5.68 5.23 -6.87
N PHE A 57 6.82 4.62 -6.56
CA PHE A 57 7.40 4.73 -5.22
C PHE A 57 7.90 6.16 -4.99
N VAL A 58 7.59 6.72 -3.83
CA VAL A 58 7.97 8.08 -3.43
C VAL A 58 9.11 8.04 -2.43
N GLU A 59 8.87 7.45 -1.26
CA GLU A 59 9.84 7.42 -0.15
C GLU A 59 9.48 6.35 0.89
N ASP A 60 10.48 5.99 1.70
CA ASP A 60 10.26 5.31 2.97
C ASP A 60 9.98 6.34 4.06
N GLY A 61 9.11 6.00 5.01
CA GLY A 61 8.67 6.91 6.06
C GLY A 61 8.24 6.21 7.34
N SER A 62 7.56 6.99 8.19
CA SER A 62 7.00 6.50 9.44
C SER A 62 5.63 7.12 9.71
N MET A 63 4.67 6.29 10.10
CA MET A 63 3.31 6.67 10.47
C MET A 63 3.25 6.93 11.98
N VAL A 64 3.16 8.21 12.36
CA VAL A 64 3.20 8.64 13.78
C VAL A 64 1.87 8.46 14.52
N ASN A 65 0.76 8.32 13.79
CA ASN A 65 -0.57 8.05 14.33
C ASN A 65 -0.88 6.56 14.46
N SER A 66 0.10 5.67 14.24
CA SER A 66 -0.03 4.24 14.54
C SER A 66 -0.03 3.98 16.06
N PRO A 67 -0.51 2.82 16.53
CA PRO A 67 -0.50 2.46 17.94
C PRO A 67 0.89 2.55 18.56
N ASN A 68 1.92 2.08 17.86
CA ASN A 68 3.33 2.18 18.30
C ASN A 68 3.99 3.55 18.05
N GLY A 69 3.27 4.52 17.46
CA GLY A 69 3.73 5.90 17.26
C GLY A 69 4.85 6.10 16.24
N GLY A 70 5.20 5.08 15.46
CA GLY A 70 6.33 5.13 14.55
C GLY A 70 6.39 3.98 13.55
N MET A 71 5.23 3.50 13.08
CA MET A 71 5.18 2.35 12.17
C MET A 71 5.90 2.66 10.86
N LYS A 72 6.82 1.78 10.42
CA LYS A 72 7.52 1.97 9.14
C LYS A 72 6.56 1.79 7.97
N ILE A 73 6.68 2.66 6.99
CA ILE A 73 5.87 2.63 5.77
C ILE A 73 6.71 2.88 4.52
N ALA A 74 6.26 2.35 3.39
CA ALA A 74 6.67 2.76 2.06
C ALA A 74 5.51 3.54 1.42
N VAL A 75 5.80 4.71 0.87
CA VAL A 75 4.80 5.61 0.27
C VAL A 75 4.83 5.48 -1.24
N TYR A 76 3.65 5.28 -1.83
CA TYR A 76 3.43 5.25 -3.27
C TYR A 76 2.47 6.36 -3.68
N GLN A 77 2.60 6.84 -4.91
CA GLN A 77 1.72 7.87 -5.47
C GLN A 77 1.11 7.42 -6.79
N ASP A 78 -0.17 7.73 -7.00
CA ASP A 78 -0.84 7.53 -8.28
C ASP A 78 -0.76 8.77 -9.20
N THR A 79 -1.16 8.62 -10.47
CA THR A 79 -1.12 9.70 -11.47
C THR A 79 -2.03 10.89 -11.15
N GLU A 80 -2.99 10.73 -10.24
CA GLU A 80 -3.84 11.81 -9.76
C GLU A 80 -3.26 12.49 -8.50
N GLY A 81 -2.16 11.97 -7.96
CA GLY A 81 -1.47 12.53 -6.81
C GLY A 81 -1.92 11.95 -5.46
N ARG A 82 -2.76 10.90 -5.44
CA ARG A 82 -3.13 10.21 -4.20
C ARG A 82 -1.92 9.48 -3.64
N LEU A 83 -1.69 9.59 -2.33
CA LEU A 83 -0.64 8.88 -1.63
C LEU A 83 -1.19 7.63 -0.95
N TYR A 84 -0.38 6.57 -0.94
CA TYR A 84 -0.69 5.27 -0.36
C TYR A 84 0.45 4.88 0.58
N SER A 85 0.16 4.70 1.86
CA SER A 85 1.13 4.26 2.85
C SER A 85 0.97 2.76 3.07
N PHE A 86 1.96 1.98 2.65
CA PHE A 86 2.03 0.53 2.81
C PHE A 86 2.99 0.17 3.94
N ALA A 87 2.63 -0.72 4.86
CA ALA A 87 3.52 -1.27 5.88
C ALA A 87 4.20 -2.55 5.37
N PRO A 88 5.52 -2.53 5.08
CA PRO A 88 6.22 -3.71 4.57
C PRO A 88 6.28 -4.87 5.58
N GLU A 89 6.23 -4.56 6.88
CA GLU A 89 6.32 -5.56 7.95
C GLU A 89 5.04 -6.41 8.04
N THR A 90 3.87 -5.83 7.80
CA THR A 90 2.56 -6.52 7.89
C THR A 90 1.93 -6.81 6.53
N GLY A 91 2.43 -6.20 5.45
CA GLY A 91 1.82 -6.28 4.12
C GLY A 91 0.53 -5.49 3.99
N ALA A 92 0.22 -4.60 4.94
CA ALA A 92 -1.05 -3.87 4.98
C ALA A 92 -0.96 -2.47 4.36
N VAL A 93 -2.03 -2.02 3.71
CA VAL A 93 -2.22 -0.61 3.34
C VAL A 93 -2.85 0.12 4.51
N LEU A 94 -2.11 1.07 5.06
CA LEU A 94 -2.47 1.78 6.30
C LEU A 94 -3.17 3.10 6.06
N GLU A 95 -2.80 3.80 5.00
CA GLU A 95 -3.36 5.11 4.68
C GLU A 95 -3.52 5.28 3.17
N ILE A 96 -4.59 5.95 2.78
CA ILE A 96 -4.75 6.57 1.47
C ILE A 96 -5.06 8.04 1.71
N ASP A 97 -4.16 8.92 1.29
CA ASP A 97 -4.35 10.37 1.33
C ASP A 97 -4.63 10.90 -0.08
N ALA A 98 -5.88 11.26 -0.31
CA ALA A 98 -6.35 11.85 -1.55
C ALA A 98 -6.90 13.27 -1.33
N ARG A 99 -6.49 13.97 -0.25
CA ARG A 99 -6.96 15.33 0.04
C ARG A 99 -6.59 16.35 -1.03
N VAL A 100 -5.54 16.09 -1.81
CA VAL A 100 -5.18 16.87 -3.00
C VAL A 100 -6.33 16.93 -4.04
N MET A 101 -7.27 15.98 -4.00
CA MET A 101 -8.44 15.92 -4.89
C MET A 101 -9.62 16.78 -4.42
N LEU A 102 -9.60 17.27 -3.18
CA LEU A 102 -10.71 18.05 -2.62
C LEU A 102 -10.92 19.41 -3.31
N PRO A 103 -9.88 20.22 -3.60
CA PRO A 103 -10.08 21.53 -4.24
C PRO A 103 -10.51 21.43 -5.71
N ALA A 104 -10.22 20.32 -6.38
CA ALA A 104 -10.43 20.14 -7.81
C ALA A 104 -11.89 19.83 -8.20
N ARG A 105 -12.76 19.50 -7.22
CA ARG A 105 -14.15 19.14 -7.49
C ARG A 105 -15.11 20.23 -7.01
N SER A 106 -15.47 21.09 -7.97
CA SER A 106 -16.56 22.07 -7.82
C SER A 106 -17.88 21.37 -7.51
N ALA A 107 -18.68 21.99 -6.62
CA ALA A 107 -19.96 21.52 -6.13
C ALA A 107 -20.81 20.77 -7.17
N GLY A 108 -20.86 19.44 -7.06
CA GLY A 108 -21.90 18.64 -7.69
C GLY A 108 -23.27 19.02 -7.12
N THR A 109 -24.30 19.07 -7.96
CA THR A 109 -25.68 19.39 -7.56
C THR A 109 -26.38 18.24 -6.85
N ASP A 110 -25.80 17.03 -6.87
CA ASP A 110 -26.38 15.81 -6.32
C ASP A 110 -25.58 15.34 -5.10
N SER A 111 -25.81 16.01 -3.96
CA SER A 111 -25.30 15.53 -2.67
C SER A 111 -25.95 14.20 -2.33
N LYS A 112 -25.14 13.19 -1.98
CA LYS A 112 -25.68 11.97 -1.37
C LYS A 112 -26.13 12.27 0.06
N PRO A 113 -27.21 11.65 0.55
CA PRO A 113 -27.55 11.68 1.97
C PRO A 113 -26.41 11.10 2.81
N ALA A 114 -26.10 11.70 3.96
CA ALA A 114 -25.05 11.21 4.87
C ALA A 114 -25.25 9.73 5.28
N LEU A 115 -26.51 9.29 5.41
CA LEU A 115 -26.86 7.91 5.70
C LEU A 115 -26.41 6.92 4.59
N ASP A 116 -26.42 7.36 3.33
CA ASP A 116 -25.96 6.51 2.22
C ASP A 116 -24.43 6.47 2.12
N LEU A 117 -23.76 7.55 2.58
CA LEU A 117 -22.31 7.56 2.75
C LEU A 117 -21.87 6.61 3.87
N GLU A 118 -22.57 6.64 5.00
CA GLU A 118 -22.32 5.75 6.14
C GLU A 118 -22.45 4.27 5.74
N LYS A 119 -23.54 3.91 5.03
CA LYS A 119 -23.70 2.54 4.50
C LYS A 119 -22.57 2.15 3.55
N THR A 120 -22.12 3.08 2.73
CA THR A 120 -21.03 2.83 1.77
C THR A 120 -19.72 2.50 2.51
N VAL A 121 -19.34 3.31 3.50
CA VAL A 121 -18.12 3.06 4.27
C VAL A 121 -18.22 1.84 5.17
N PHE A 122 -19.43 1.49 5.63
CA PHE A 122 -19.65 0.25 6.36
C PHE A 122 -19.36 -0.98 5.49
N THR A 123 -19.84 -0.98 4.24
CA THR A 123 -19.50 -2.04 3.26
C THR A 123 -18.00 -2.11 3.00
N TYR A 124 -17.32 -0.96 2.92
CA TYR A 124 -15.86 -0.94 2.79
C TYR A 124 -15.17 -1.54 4.01
N ALA A 125 -15.59 -1.16 5.22
CA ALA A 125 -15.03 -1.70 6.46
C ALA A 125 -15.17 -3.23 6.55
N GLN A 126 -16.35 -3.77 6.21
CA GLN A 126 -16.60 -5.22 6.16
C GLN A 126 -15.71 -5.95 5.14
N SER A 127 -15.30 -5.26 4.08
CA SER A 127 -14.49 -5.84 3.00
C SER A 127 -12.99 -5.76 3.27
N LEU A 128 -12.53 -4.73 3.99
CA LEU A 128 -11.12 -4.44 4.22
C LEU A 128 -10.59 -4.92 5.57
N VAL A 129 -11.45 -5.03 6.57
CA VAL A 129 -11.02 -5.39 7.93
C VAL A 129 -11.46 -6.83 8.22
N PRO A 130 -10.50 -7.74 8.50
CA PRO A 130 -10.81 -9.10 8.91
C PRO A 130 -11.75 -9.15 10.11
N ASP A 131 -12.76 -10.01 10.02
CA ASP A 131 -13.77 -10.23 11.06
C ASP A 131 -14.45 -8.95 11.57
N PHE A 132 -14.54 -7.90 10.74
CA PHE A 132 -15.10 -6.60 11.13
C PHE A 132 -16.49 -6.73 11.76
N GLU A 133 -17.36 -7.58 11.22
CA GLU A 133 -18.72 -7.78 11.74
C GLU A 133 -18.73 -8.29 13.19
N ALA A 134 -17.82 -9.21 13.53
CA ALA A 134 -17.68 -9.71 14.90
C ALA A 134 -17.06 -8.64 15.82
N ARG A 135 -16.09 -7.90 15.30
CA ARG A 135 -15.33 -6.88 16.04
C ARG A 135 -16.09 -5.58 16.23
N GLN A 136 -17.09 -5.28 15.41
CA GLN A 136 -17.83 -4.03 15.49
C GLN A 136 -18.38 -3.76 16.90
N SER A 137 -18.80 -4.82 17.60
CA SER A 137 -19.34 -4.71 18.97
C SER A 137 -18.32 -4.27 20.02
N THR A 138 -17.02 -4.39 19.73
CA THR A 138 -15.92 -3.97 20.61
C THR A 138 -15.27 -2.66 20.18
N LEU A 139 -15.66 -2.12 19.02
CA LEU A 139 -15.15 -0.85 18.50
C LEU A 139 -16.05 0.31 18.93
N SER A 140 -15.44 1.44 19.31
CA SER A 140 -16.16 2.70 19.53
C SER A 140 -16.37 3.41 18.20
N TYR A 141 -17.62 3.59 17.77
CA TYR A 141 -17.95 4.26 16.52
C TYR A 141 -18.25 5.76 16.70
N GLU A 142 -17.70 6.58 15.81
CA GLU A 142 -17.94 8.03 15.73
C GLU A 142 -18.13 8.47 14.28
N ALA A 143 -19.19 9.22 14.02
CA ALA A 143 -19.41 9.94 12.77
C ALA A 143 -19.32 11.45 13.00
N SER A 144 -18.55 12.15 12.18
CA SER A 144 -18.43 13.61 12.23
C SER A 144 -18.46 14.24 10.85
N ALA A 145 -18.67 15.56 10.79
CA ALA A 145 -18.70 16.31 9.54
C ALA A 145 -17.99 17.65 9.68
N LYS A 146 -17.31 18.09 8.61
CA LYS A 146 -16.66 19.40 8.49
C LYS A 146 -16.95 19.99 7.11
N GLY A 147 -17.97 20.83 7.04
CA GLY A 147 -18.49 21.33 5.76
C GLY A 147 -19.05 20.17 4.94
N ASP A 148 -18.59 20.03 3.70
CA ASP A 148 -19.03 18.98 2.78
C ASP A 148 -18.28 17.65 2.95
N ASN A 149 -17.49 17.50 4.02
CA ASN A 149 -16.69 16.30 4.27
C ASN A 149 -17.21 15.57 5.51
N TYR A 150 -17.38 14.26 5.38
CA TYR A 150 -17.84 13.35 6.42
C TYR A 150 -16.71 12.40 6.80
N PHE A 151 -16.62 12.09 8.09
CA PHE A 151 -15.64 11.17 8.64
C PHE A 151 -16.35 10.11 9.45
N PHE A 152 -16.05 8.86 9.16
CA PHE A 152 -16.61 7.70 9.84
C PHE A 152 -15.47 6.91 10.44
N THR A 153 -15.43 6.83 11.77
CA THR A 153 -14.28 6.29 12.50
C THR A 153 -14.72 5.22 13.48
N TRP A 154 -14.01 4.09 13.48
CA TRP A 154 -14.10 3.04 14.48
C TRP A 154 -12.79 2.99 15.24
N TYR A 155 -12.85 3.15 16.56
CA TYR A 155 -11.68 3.09 17.41
C TYR A 155 -11.61 1.77 18.17
N GLY A 156 -10.43 1.16 18.18
CA GLY A 156 -10.08 0.06 19.06
C GLY A 156 -9.73 0.55 20.47
N GLU A 157 -9.59 -0.39 21.40
CA GLU A 157 -9.11 -0.09 22.75
C GLU A 157 -7.58 0.02 22.76
N MET A 158 -7.06 0.98 23.52
CA MET A 158 -5.62 1.08 23.74
C MET A 158 -5.11 -0.09 24.58
N GLN A 159 -3.97 -0.64 24.18
CA GLN A 159 -3.21 -1.61 24.95
C GLN A 159 -2.10 -0.93 25.77
N PRO A 160 -1.62 -1.55 26.86
CA PRO A 160 -0.47 -1.04 27.59
C PRO A 160 0.77 -0.91 26.68
N GLY A 161 1.25 0.32 26.49
CA GLY A 161 2.39 0.62 25.62
C GLY A 161 2.01 1.40 24.36
N ASP A 162 0.72 1.49 24.03
CA ASP A 162 0.26 2.29 22.90
C ASP A 162 0.55 3.79 23.10
N THR A 163 1.05 4.41 22.04
CA THR A 163 1.20 5.85 21.89
C THR A 163 -0.07 6.49 21.35
N ASN A 164 -0.79 5.81 20.46
CA ASN A 164 -2.06 6.28 19.89
C ASN A 164 -3.14 5.20 19.97
N ARG A 165 -4.40 5.63 19.96
CA ARG A 165 -5.55 4.71 19.89
C ARG A 165 -5.62 4.08 18.48
N PRO A 166 -5.68 2.75 18.34
CA PRO A 166 -5.95 2.09 17.06
C PRO A 166 -7.28 2.55 16.46
N PHE A 167 -7.34 2.75 15.15
CA PHE A 167 -8.55 3.22 14.49
C PHE A 167 -8.63 2.84 13.00
N LEU A 168 -9.87 2.70 12.53
CA LEU A 168 -10.24 2.67 11.11
C LEU A 168 -11.01 3.95 10.82
N GLN A 169 -10.62 4.73 9.83
CA GLN A 169 -11.32 5.94 9.42
C GLN A 169 -11.49 6.03 7.91
N PHE A 170 -12.66 6.48 7.49
CA PHE A 170 -12.93 6.88 6.11
C PHE A 170 -13.34 8.35 6.09
N GLY A 171 -12.66 9.16 5.28
CA GLY A 171 -13.05 10.50 4.90
C GLY A 171 -13.70 10.48 3.53
N ILE A 172 -14.96 10.88 3.45
CA ILE A 172 -15.74 10.91 2.21
C ILE A 172 -16.46 12.24 2.07
N ASN A 173 -16.44 12.83 0.88
CA ASN A 173 -17.16 14.09 0.65
C ASN A 173 -18.66 13.83 0.42
N LYS A 174 -19.46 14.90 0.38
CA LYS A 174 -20.92 14.84 0.18
C LYS A 174 -21.34 14.17 -1.13
N ASP A 175 -20.46 14.11 -2.13
CA ASP A 175 -20.72 13.50 -3.43
C ASP A 175 -20.36 12.00 -3.44
N GLY A 176 -19.85 11.48 -2.32
CA GLY A 176 -19.47 10.07 -2.16
C GLY A 176 -18.05 9.74 -2.60
N ILE A 177 -17.16 10.73 -2.66
CA ILE A 177 -15.77 10.54 -3.05
C ILE A 177 -14.93 10.35 -1.80
N LEU A 178 -14.29 9.19 -1.71
CA LEU A 178 -13.29 8.91 -0.68
C LEU A 178 -12.05 9.77 -0.93
N PHE A 179 -11.66 10.54 0.08
CA PHE A 179 -10.47 11.40 0.06
C PHE A 179 -9.46 11.05 1.17
N ALA A 180 -9.87 10.25 2.15
CA ALA A 180 -8.99 9.75 3.20
C ALA A 180 -9.41 8.33 3.60
N TYR A 181 -8.43 7.47 3.84
CA TYR A 181 -8.61 6.19 4.49
C TYR A 181 -7.45 5.98 5.45
N TYR A 182 -7.74 5.46 6.64
CA TYR A 182 -6.76 5.04 7.63
C TYR A 182 -7.20 3.70 8.21
N ASN A 183 -6.29 2.73 8.34
CA ASN A 183 -6.55 1.50 9.07
C ASN A 183 -5.34 1.12 9.91
N THR A 184 -5.53 1.22 11.22
CA THR A 184 -4.53 0.88 12.24
C THR A 184 -5.07 -0.10 13.28
N LEU A 185 -6.22 -0.75 13.01
CA LEU A 185 -6.89 -1.65 13.96
C LEU A 185 -6.16 -2.98 14.18
N ASP A 186 -5.39 -3.45 13.20
CA ASP A 186 -4.73 -4.78 13.21
C ASP A 186 -3.27 -4.65 12.80
N LEU A 187 -2.47 -4.07 13.69
CA LEU A 187 -1.06 -3.79 13.41
C LEU A 187 -0.10 -4.68 14.21
N GLU A 188 -0.64 -5.66 14.93
CA GLU A 188 0.14 -6.62 15.71
C GLU A 188 -0.19 -8.05 15.27
N ASP A 189 0.86 -8.83 15.02
CA ASP A 189 0.85 -10.30 15.09
C ASP A 189 0.82 -10.77 16.56
#